data_AF-Q7Z1U2-F1
#
_entry.id   AF-Q7Z1U2-F1
#
_cell.length_a   1.000
_cell.length_b   1.000
_cell.length_c   1.000
_cell.angle_alpha   90.00
_cell.angle_beta   90.00
_cell.angle_gamma   90.00
#
_symmetry.space_group_name_H-M   'P 1'
#
loop_
_entity.id
_entity.type
_entity.pdbx_description
1 polymer ?
#
loop_
_entity_poly.entity_id
_entity_poly.type
_entity_poly.pdbx_seq_one_letter_code
_entity_poly.pdbx_strand_id
1 'polypeptide(L)'
;GDGTAGSPWSKRWDQIYKRYSKHIEDAKRNRKAGTKNCGTSSTTNAAENKCVQSDIDSFFKHLIDIGLTTPSSYLSNVLDENSCGDDKAPWTTYTTYTTTEKCNKERDKSKLPQSNTAVVVNVPSPLGNTP
;
A
#
# COMPACT_ATOMS: atom_id res chain seq x y z
N GLY A 1 4.37 3.26 -19.37
CA GLY A 1 3.83 1.97 -18.91
C GLY A 1 2.33 2.12 -18.77
N ASP A 2 1.61 1.03 -19.03
CA ASP A 2 0.15 1.00 -18.92
C ASP A 2 -0.29 0.94 -17.44
N GLY A 3 -1.58 1.19 -17.18
CA GLY A 3 -2.19 0.98 -15.86
C GLY A 3 -2.25 2.20 -14.93
N THR A 4 -1.55 3.31 -15.20
CA THR A 4 -1.59 4.52 -14.34
C THR A 4 -2.38 5.70 -14.90
N ALA A 5 -3.00 5.53 -16.08
CA ALA A 5 -3.67 6.59 -16.84
C ALA A 5 -2.77 7.83 -17.05
N GLY A 6 -1.51 7.61 -17.42
CA GLY A 6 -0.53 8.68 -17.67
C GLY A 6 0.11 9.31 -16.42
N SER A 7 -0.24 8.85 -15.21
CA SER A 7 0.38 9.33 -13.96
C SER A 7 1.66 8.55 -13.63
N PRO A 8 2.66 9.17 -12.99
CA PRO A 8 3.78 8.43 -12.40
C PRO A 8 3.31 7.39 -11.38
N TRP A 9 3.98 6.23 -11.33
CA TRP A 9 3.71 5.18 -10.36
C TRP A 9 3.93 5.64 -8.91
N SER A 10 4.91 6.50 -8.65
CA SER A 10 5.15 7.11 -7.33
C SER A 10 3.92 7.84 -6.78
N LYS A 11 3.21 8.59 -7.64
CA LYS A 11 1.96 9.27 -7.28
C LYS A 11 0.83 8.30 -6.98
N ARG A 12 0.75 7.17 -7.70
CA ARG A 12 -0.23 6.11 -7.43
C ARG A 12 0.08 5.38 -6.13
N TRP A 13 1.36 5.11 -5.87
CA TRP A 13 1.82 4.52 -4.62
C TRP A 13 1.48 5.39 -3.41
N ASP A 14 1.69 6.71 -3.49
CA ASP A 14 1.27 7.65 -2.43
C ASP A 14 -0.25 7.60 -2.17
N GLN A 15 -1.07 7.53 -3.22
CA GLN A 15 -2.52 7.39 -3.09
C GLN A 15 -2.92 6.08 -2.39
N ILE A 16 -2.26 4.97 -2.75
CA ILE A 16 -2.46 3.66 -2.13
C ILE A 16 -2.08 3.73 -0.65
N TYR A 17 -0.90 4.27 -0.34
CA TYR A 17 -0.41 4.40 1.03
C TYR A 17 -1.37 5.20 1.91
N LYS A 18 -1.87 6.34 1.40
CA LYS A 18 -2.85 7.18 2.11
C LYS A 18 -4.17 6.45 2.37
N ARG A 19 -4.71 5.75 1.36
CA ARG A 19 -5.93 4.96 1.54
C ARG A 19 -5.75 3.81 2.51
N TYR A 20 -4.66 3.06 2.39
CA TYR A 20 -4.35 1.95 3.30
C TYR A 20 -4.23 2.46 4.75
N SER A 21 -3.46 3.54 4.96
CA SER A 21 -3.31 4.17 6.27
C SER A 21 -4.66 4.63 6.85
N LYS A 22 -5.54 5.19 6.02
CA LYS A 22 -6.89 5.55 6.44
C LYS A 22 -7.69 4.34 6.92
N HIS A 23 -7.65 3.22 6.20
CA HIS A 23 -8.35 1.99 6.62
C HIS A 23 -7.79 1.41 7.92
N ILE A 24 -6.47 1.44 8.10
CA ILE A 24 -5.83 1.06 9.36
C ILE A 24 -6.37 1.92 10.52
N GLU A 25 -6.41 3.23 10.36
CA GLU A 25 -6.88 4.13 11.41
C GLU A 25 -8.39 4.01 11.69
N ASP A 26 -9.21 3.82 10.66
CA ASP A 26 -10.65 3.61 10.83
C ASP A 26 -10.94 2.27 11.56
N ALA A 27 -10.23 1.20 11.20
CA ALA A 27 -10.32 -0.11 11.87
C ALA A 27 -9.88 -0.06 13.34
N LYS A 28 -8.84 0.72 13.67
CA LYS A 28 -8.42 0.95 15.06
C LYS A 28 -9.50 1.64 15.88
N ARG A 29 -10.18 2.64 15.31
CA ARG A 29 -11.25 3.39 16.00
C ARG A 29 -12.55 2.59 16.13
N ASN A 30 -12.83 1.70 15.19
CA ASN A 30 -14.05 0.90 15.22
C ASN A 30 -13.98 -0.20 16.29
N ARG A 31 -14.64 0.03 17.42
CA ARG A 31 -14.73 -0.92 18.54
C ARG A 31 -15.58 -2.16 18.23
N LYS A 32 -16.43 -2.11 17.20
CA LYS A 32 -17.30 -3.23 16.80
C LYS A 32 -16.62 -4.18 15.81
N ALA A 33 -15.57 -3.70 15.13
CA ALA A 33 -14.75 -4.49 14.23
C ALA A 33 -13.86 -5.48 15.00
N GLY A 34 -13.55 -6.61 14.36
CA GLY A 34 -12.68 -7.66 14.87
C GLY A 34 -13.20 -9.05 14.52
N THR A 35 -13.36 -9.90 15.53
CA THR A 35 -13.80 -11.28 15.34
C THR A 35 -15.24 -11.51 15.83
N LYS A 36 -15.97 -12.41 15.17
CA LYS A 36 -17.26 -12.95 15.62
C LYS A 36 -17.16 -14.45 15.86
N ASN A 37 -18.07 -14.98 16.66
CA ASN A 37 -18.21 -16.43 16.83
C ASN A 37 -18.73 -17.03 15.51
N CYS A 38 -18.05 -18.07 15.00
CA CYS A 38 -18.38 -18.70 13.72
C CYS A 38 -18.76 -20.18 13.83
N GLY A 39 -19.00 -20.66 15.05
CA GLY A 39 -19.54 -22.00 15.30
C GLY A 39 -19.06 -22.58 16.62
N THR A 40 -19.69 -23.67 17.03
CA THR A 40 -19.26 -24.48 18.17
C THR A 40 -18.03 -25.29 17.75
N SER A 41 -16.93 -25.18 18.51
CA SER A 41 -15.74 -25.98 18.23
C SER A 41 -16.06 -27.47 18.35
N SER A 42 -15.70 -28.24 17.32
CA SER A 42 -15.99 -29.69 17.22
C SER A 42 -15.14 -30.54 18.17
N THR A 43 -14.24 -29.91 18.93
CA THR A 43 -13.41 -30.55 19.95
C THR A 43 -13.93 -30.18 21.33
N THR A 44 -13.93 -31.16 22.24
CA THR A 44 -14.51 -31.18 23.59
C THR A 44 -13.92 -30.17 24.59
N ASN A 45 -13.29 -29.10 24.15
CA ASN A 45 -12.81 -28.01 24.98
C ASN A 45 -13.46 -26.70 24.50
N ALA A 46 -14.15 -26.03 25.41
CA ALA A 46 -14.99 -24.86 25.21
C ALA A 46 -14.24 -23.57 24.78
N ALA A 47 -13.38 -23.65 23.76
CA ALA A 47 -12.85 -22.49 23.07
C ALA A 47 -13.85 -22.06 21.99
N GLU A 48 -14.36 -20.84 22.10
CA GLU A 48 -15.19 -20.24 21.06
C GLU A 48 -14.36 -20.11 19.77
N ASN A 49 -14.83 -20.70 18.66
CA ASN A 49 -14.19 -20.46 17.36
C ASN A 49 -14.52 -19.04 16.91
N LYS A 50 -13.49 -18.19 16.93
CA LYS A 50 -13.58 -16.79 16.51
C LYS A 50 -13.07 -16.66 15.08
N CYS A 51 -13.91 -16.13 14.20
CA CYS A 51 -13.55 -15.81 12.83
C CYS A 51 -13.55 -14.29 12.64
N VAL A 52 -12.71 -13.79 11.74
CA VAL A 52 -12.74 -12.38 11.32
C VAL A 52 -14.12 -12.08 10.74
N GLN A 53 -14.73 -10.97 11.15
CA GLN A 53 -16.01 -10.56 10.54
C GLN A 53 -15.79 -10.18 9.07
N SER A 54 -16.80 -10.40 8.25
CA SER A 54 -16.75 -10.19 6.79
C SER A 54 -16.97 -8.72 6.42
N ASP A 55 -16.27 -7.80 7.08
CA ASP A 55 -16.28 -6.37 6.82
C ASP A 55 -14.85 -5.83 6.75
N ILE A 56 -14.71 -4.67 6.09
CA ILE A 56 -13.41 -4.07 5.79
C ILE A 56 -12.65 -3.76 7.08
N ASP A 57 -13.31 -3.17 8.08
CA ASP A 57 -12.64 -2.76 9.31
C ASP A 57 -12.13 -3.98 10.08
N SER A 58 -12.90 -5.07 10.12
CA SER A 58 -12.49 -6.32 10.75
C SER A 58 -11.31 -6.99 10.05
N PHE A 59 -11.28 -6.96 8.71
CA PHE A 59 -10.11 -7.41 7.94
C PHE A 59 -8.86 -6.58 8.28
N PHE A 60 -8.96 -5.24 8.23
CA PHE A 60 -7.82 -4.38 8.56
C PHE A 60 -7.40 -4.50 10.03
N LYS A 61 -8.33 -4.78 10.94
CA LYS A 61 -8.02 -5.07 12.33
C LYS A 61 -7.20 -6.35 12.49
N HIS A 62 -7.58 -7.40 11.76
CA HIS A 62 -6.78 -8.61 11.68
C HIS A 62 -5.37 -8.32 11.13
N LEU A 63 -5.26 -7.52 10.05
CA LEU A 63 -3.96 -7.10 9.50
C LEU A 63 -3.10 -6.36 10.54
N ILE A 64 -3.70 -5.50 11.36
CA ILE A 64 -3.02 -4.81 12.47
C ILE A 64 -2.51 -5.82 13.49
N ASP A 65 -3.34 -6.79 13.89
CA ASP A 65 -3.00 -7.79 14.90
C ASP A 65 -1.82 -8.68 14.47
N ILE A 66 -1.66 -8.94 13.17
CA ILE A 66 -0.52 -9.68 12.60
C ILE A 66 0.65 -8.76 12.16
N GLY A 67 0.56 -7.45 12.41
CA GLY A 67 1.64 -6.49 12.14
C GLY A 67 1.76 -5.99 10.70
N LEU A 68 0.78 -6.27 9.83
CA LEU A 68 0.76 -5.84 8.43
C LEU A 68 0.13 -4.44 8.27
N THR A 69 0.69 -3.43 8.94
CA THR A 69 0.10 -2.08 8.98
C THR A 69 0.49 -1.19 7.80
N THR A 70 1.29 -1.68 6.84
CA THR A 70 1.66 -0.94 5.63
C THR A 70 1.31 -1.74 4.37
N PRO A 71 1.06 -1.08 3.23
CA PRO A 71 0.86 -1.79 1.97
C PRO A 71 2.09 -2.60 1.57
N SER A 72 3.30 -2.12 1.85
CA SER A 72 4.55 -2.86 1.60
C SER A 72 4.65 -4.16 2.38
N SER A 73 4.37 -4.13 3.70
CA SER A 73 4.37 -5.34 4.53
C SER A 73 3.31 -6.34 4.05
N TYR A 74 2.13 -5.85 3.66
CA TYR A 74 1.07 -6.69 3.11
C TYR A 74 1.49 -7.34 1.78
N LEU A 75 2.01 -6.56 0.83
CA LEU A 75 2.47 -7.08 -0.46
C LEU A 75 3.61 -8.08 -0.29
N SER A 76 4.54 -7.83 0.63
CA SER A 76 5.64 -8.77 0.92
C SER A 76 5.16 -10.09 1.52
N ASN A 77 3.96 -10.14 2.12
CA ASN A 77 3.39 -11.35 2.68
C ASN A 77 2.52 -12.11 1.66
N VAL A 78 1.81 -11.39 0.79
CA VAL A 78 0.90 -11.97 -0.20
C VAL A 78 1.61 -12.41 -1.48
N LEU A 79 2.72 -11.74 -1.83
CA LEU A 79 3.50 -12.10 -3.01
C LEU A 79 4.48 -13.21 -2.66
N ASP A 80 4.16 -14.41 -3.13
CA ASP A 80 5.05 -15.56 -2.99
C ASP A 80 6.35 -15.35 -3.78
N GLU A 81 7.46 -15.81 -3.19
CA GLU A 81 8.80 -15.92 -3.78
C GLU A 81 9.42 -14.63 -4.35
N ASN A 82 8.95 -13.44 -3.93
CA ASN A 82 9.35 -12.17 -4.52
C ASN A 82 9.25 -12.19 -6.06
N SER A 83 8.16 -12.73 -6.59
CA SER A 83 7.87 -12.90 -8.02
C SER A 83 7.80 -11.60 -8.85
N CYS A 84 8.13 -10.45 -8.26
CA CYS A 84 8.13 -9.16 -8.93
C CYS A 84 9.52 -8.85 -9.48
N GLY A 85 9.67 -8.96 -10.81
CA GLY A 85 10.93 -8.72 -11.50
C GLY A 85 11.92 -9.89 -11.41
N ASP A 86 12.87 -9.93 -12.34
CA ASP A 86 13.93 -10.95 -12.35
C ASP A 86 14.96 -10.76 -11.21
N ASP A 87 15.06 -9.52 -10.72
CA ASP A 87 15.91 -9.08 -9.61
C ASP A 87 15.34 -9.46 -8.23
N LYS A 88 14.07 -9.92 -8.17
CA LYS A 88 13.37 -10.30 -6.94
C LYS A 88 13.43 -9.22 -5.86
N ALA A 89 13.31 -7.96 -6.28
CA ALA A 89 13.43 -6.82 -5.39
C ALA A 89 12.38 -6.88 -4.25
N PRO A 90 12.80 -6.70 -2.98
CA PRO A 90 11.88 -6.81 -1.84
C PRO A 90 10.99 -5.56 -1.71
N TRP A 91 9.70 -5.78 -1.45
CA TRP A 91 8.72 -4.70 -1.22
C TRP A 91 8.92 -3.94 0.11
N THR A 92 9.65 -4.53 1.05
CA THR A 92 9.97 -3.94 2.35
C THR A 92 11.13 -2.95 2.30
N THR A 93 11.95 -3.00 1.25
CA THR A 93 13.05 -2.05 1.05
C THR A 93 12.54 -0.85 0.27
N TYR A 94 13.04 0.34 0.60
CA TYR A 94 12.68 1.58 -0.05
C TYR A 94 13.90 2.20 -0.73
N THR A 95 13.66 2.71 -1.94
CA THR A 95 14.67 3.39 -2.75
C THR A 95 14.26 4.85 -2.90
N THR A 96 15.24 5.73 -2.73
CA THR A 96 15.06 7.17 -2.95
C THR A 96 15.80 7.58 -4.23
N TYR A 97 15.11 8.27 -5.12
CA TYR A 97 15.70 8.81 -6.34
C TYR A 97 15.18 10.21 -6.64
N THR A 98 15.95 10.97 -7.40
CA THR A 98 15.56 12.30 -7.84
C THR A 98 14.95 12.23 -9.24
N THR A 99 13.78 12.82 -9.41
CA THR A 99 13.16 12.99 -10.73
C THR A 99 12.94 14.47 -11.01
N THR A 100 12.97 14.83 -12.30
CA THR A 100 12.57 16.17 -12.75
C THR A 100 11.12 16.13 -13.17
N GLU A 101 10.24 16.81 -12.42
CA GLU A 101 8.85 16.99 -12.89
C GLU A 101 8.82 18.03 -14.01
N LYS A 102 8.38 17.62 -15.20
CA LYS A 102 8.01 18.57 -16.25
C LYS A 102 6.63 19.13 -15.92
N CYS A 103 6.57 20.33 -15.34
CA CYS A 103 5.31 21.06 -15.22
C CYS A 103 4.85 21.51 -16.61
N ASN A 104 4.04 20.70 -17.30
CA ASN A 104 3.29 21.16 -18.46
C ASN A 104 2.11 22.02 -17.95
N LYS A 105 2.38 23.30 -17.71
CA LYS A 105 1.29 24.29 -17.64
C LYS A 105 0.83 24.54 -19.07
N GLU A 106 -0.16 23.80 -19.55
CA GLU A 106 -0.98 24.25 -20.67
C GLU A 106 -1.83 25.44 -20.21
N ARG A 107 -1.21 26.62 -20.11
CA ARG A 107 -1.93 27.91 -20.11
C ARG A 107 -1.08 28.94 -20.83
N ASP A 108 -1.52 29.21 -22.05
CA ASP A 108 -1.26 30.37 -22.89
C ASP A 108 0.17 30.68 -23.34
N LYS A 109 0.24 30.98 -24.65
CA LYS A 109 1.38 31.48 -25.41
C LYS A 109 2.09 32.63 -24.69
N SER A 110 3.11 32.34 -23.90
CA SER A 110 4.27 33.20 -23.73
C SER A 110 5.42 32.37 -23.16
N LYS A 111 6.61 32.50 -23.76
CA LYS A 111 7.85 31.82 -23.34
C LYS A 111 8.13 32.08 -21.85
N LEU A 112 7.75 31.16 -20.97
CA LEU A 112 8.25 31.11 -19.61
C LEU A 112 9.35 30.03 -19.55
N PRO A 113 10.50 30.30 -18.91
CA PRO A 113 11.55 29.30 -18.77
C PRO A 113 11.01 28.10 -18.01
N GLN A 114 11.19 26.92 -18.60
CA GLN A 114 10.78 25.64 -18.06
C GLN A 114 11.60 25.37 -16.79
N SER A 115 11.09 25.80 -15.64
CA SER A 115 11.75 25.57 -14.35
C SER A 115 11.63 24.09 -14.00
N ASN A 116 12.69 23.32 -14.26
CA ASN A 116 12.79 21.94 -13.84
C ASN A 116 13.10 21.93 -12.34
N THR A 117 12.10 21.59 -11.52
CA THR A 117 12.32 21.38 -10.09
C THR A 117 12.70 19.92 -9.85
N ALA A 118 13.82 19.71 -9.17
CA ALA A 118 14.23 18.39 -8.72
C ALA A 118 13.32 17.95 -7.56
N VAL A 119 12.62 16.83 -7.74
CA VAL A 119 11.75 16.23 -6.73
C VAL A 119 12.39 14.94 -6.25
N VAL A 120 12.60 14.83 -4.95
CA VAL A 120 13.06 13.58 -4.31
C VAL A 120 11.85 12.68 -4.11
N VAL A 121 11.93 11.45 -4.63
CA VAL A 121 10.86 10.44 -4.59
C VAL A 121 11.37 9.26 -3.78
N ASN A 122 10.57 8.81 -2.80
CA ASN A 122 10.85 7.63 -1.98
C ASN A 122 9.73 6.60 -2.16
N VAL A 123 10.05 5.42 -2.68
CA VAL A 123 9.10 4.35 -3.03
C VAL A 123 9.71 2.97 -2.73
N PRO A 124 8.91 1.89 -2.63
CA PRO A 124 9.43 0.54 -2.52
C PRO A 124 10.39 0.20 -3.66
N SER A 125 11.40 -0.63 -3.38
CA SER A 125 12.46 -0.98 -4.33
C SER A 125 11.94 -1.46 -5.70
N PRO A 126 10.88 -2.29 -5.80
CA PRO A 126 10.31 -2.66 -7.10
C PRO A 126 9.79 -1.50 -7.96
N LEU A 127 9.55 -0.32 -7.38
CA LEU A 127 9.13 0.91 -8.08
C LEU A 127 10.29 1.91 -8.26
N GLY A 128 11.50 1.53 -7.86
CA GLY A 128 12.70 2.34 -7.99
C GLY A 128 13.04 2.68 -9.45
N ASN A 129 14.05 3.54 -9.62
CA ASN A 129 14.54 3.93 -10.95
C ASN A 129 15.69 3.05 -11.47
N THR A 130 16.17 2.11 -10.66
CA THR A 130 17.20 1.12 -11.02
C THR A 130 16.75 -0.26 -10.55
N PRO A 131 17.06 -1.34 -11.31
CA PRO A 131 17.06 -2.70 -10.79
C PRO A 131 18.00 -2.84 -9.58
#